data_AF-A0A091RSJ4-F1
#
_entry.id   AF-A0A091RSJ4-F1
#
_cell.length_a   1.000
_cell.length_b   1.000
_cell.length_c   1.000
_cell.angle_alpha   90.00
_cell.angle_beta   90.00
_cell.angle_gamma   90.00
#
_symmetry.space_group_name_H-M   'P 1'
#
loop_
_entity.id
_entity.type
_entity.pdbx_description
1 polymer ?
#
loop_
_entity_poly.entity_id
_entity_poly.type
_entity_poly.pdbx_seq_one_letter_code
_entity_poly.pdbx_strand_id
1 'polypeptide(L)'
;MAKGKAKGKKITLKIAKNSIRIAPDGARRLDLSKMGITTFPNCILKLADVEELDLSRNMLKKIPNSIQKFEKLRWLDLHSNQLEDLPKAIGTLQNLFYLNISNNKLTTKNLPEELNLLKNLHILNLGLNCLDSIPTSLGALKELQEIGLFDNSLTTIPNSVKNLPNLKKLNADRNPFPDLIEKEEYADSIKRVETLYLVQEKDLCSSCLKVCQGEKDKLSKLNSETPSSSKQRSFPLLLTPNSTARDNQEEWRLK
;
A
#
# COMPACT_ATOMS: atom_id res chain seq x y z
N MET A 1 23.70 -32.06 -11.54
CA MET A 1 24.50 -30.87 -11.87
C MET A 1 24.73 -30.04 -10.61
N ALA A 2 25.93 -30.11 -10.03
CA ALA A 2 26.26 -29.36 -8.81
C ALA A 2 26.49 -27.88 -9.17
N LYS A 3 25.52 -27.01 -8.87
CA LYS A 3 25.71 -25.55 -8.95
C LYS A 3 26.73 -25.15 -7.89
N GLY A 4 27.98 -24.90 -8.31
CA GLY A 4 29.00 -24.33 -7.45
C GLY A 4 28.51 -23.00 -6.87
N LYS A 5 28.28 -22.95 -5.56
CA LYS A 5 27.97 -21.69 -4.86
C LYS A 5 29.15 -20.74 -5.11
N ALA A 6 28.91 -19.64 -5.83
CA ALA A 6 29.89 -18.59 -6.02
C ALA A 6 30.41 -18.16 -4.63
N LYS A 7 31.70 -18.41 -4.36
CA LYS A 7 32.34 -17.99 -3.11
C LYS A 7 32.44 -16.46 -3.17
N GLY A 8 31.63 -15.77 -2.37
CA GLY A 8 31.65 -14.31 -2.32
C GLY A 8 33.01 -13.75 -1.90
N LYS A 9 33.27 -12.50 -2.30
CA LYS A 9 34.54 -11.83 -2.01
C LYS A 9 34.66 -11.58 -0.51
N LYS A 10 35.72 -12.13 0.11
CA LYS A 10 36.06 -11.82 1.50
C LYS A 10 36.71 -10.44 1.57
N ILE A 11 36.17 -9.57 2.41
CA ILE A 11 36.76 -8.26 2.67
C ILE A 11 37.75 -8.38 3.83
N THR A 12 38.99 -7.93 3.61
CA THR A 12 40.00 -7.81 4.67
C THR A 12 39.91 -6.44 5.33
N LEU A 13 40.41 -6.32 6.56
CA LEU A 13 40.43 -5.04 7.27
C LEU A 13 41.22 -3.96 6.52
N LYS A 14 42.27 -4.34 5.78
CA LYS A 14 43.05 -3.41 4.94
C LYS A 14 42.20 -2.83 3.81
N ILE A 15 41.41 -3.66 3.14
CA ILE A 15 40.48 -3.21 2.10
C ILE A 15 39.43 -2.27 2.71
N ALA A 16 38.84 -2.66 3.85
CA ALA A 16 37.84 -1.83 4.53
C ALA A 16 38.40 -0.45 4.90
N LYS A 17 39.60 -0.39 5.52
CA LYS A 17 40.26 0.88 5.86
C LYS A 17 40.57 1.75 4.64
N ASN A 18 41.04 1.14 3.55
CA ASN A 18 41.34 1.86 2.31
C ASN A 18 40.07 2.35 1.57
N SER A 19 38.91 1.83 1.95
CA SER A 19 37.63 2.21 1.35
C SER A 19 36.88 3.27 2.17
N ILE A 20 37.51 3.77 3.25
CA ILE A 20 37.00 4.91 4.01
C ILE A 20 37.30 6.18 3.24
N ARG A 21 36.28 7.02 3.08
CA ARG A 21 36.35 8.34 2.48
C ARG A 21 35.74 9.36 3.44
N ILE A 22 36.11 10.61 3.28
CA ILE A 22 35.47 11.72 4.01
C ILE A 22 34.45 12.34 3.05
N ALA A 23 33.18 12.35 3.45
CA ALA A 23 32.12 13.00 2.71
C ALA A 23 32.25 14.54 2.82
N PRO A 24 31.64 15.32 1.92
CA PRO A 24 31.76 16.78 1.92
C PRO A 24 31.32 17.47 3.22
N ASP A 25 30.46 16.82 4.02
CA ASP A 25 30.01 17.28 5.34
C ASP A 25 30.98 16.91 6.48
N GLY A 26 32.11 16.26 6.17
CA GLY A 26 33.09 15.77 7.12
C GLY A 26 32.81 14.36 7.65
N ALA A 27 31.71 13.71 7.23
CA ALA A 27 31.37 12.38 7.70
C ALA A 27 32.36 11.33 7.21
N ARG A 28 32.67 10.36 8.07
CA ARG A 28 33.46 9.19 7.67
C ARG A 28 32.56 8.18 6.99
N ARG A 29 32.72 8.02 5.68
CA ARG A 29 31.98 7.07 4.85
C ARG A 29 32.80 5.83 4.55
N LEU A 30 32.29 4.64 4.86
CA LEU A 30 32.84 3.36 4.42
C LEU A 30 32.09 2.89 3.18
N ASP A 31 32.73 2.94 2.02
CA ASP A 31 32.15 2.49 0.75
C ASP A 31 32.63 1.09 0.38
N LEU A 32 31.76 0.10 0.52
CA LEU A 32 32.01 -1.29 0.09
C LEU A 32 30.98 -1.72 -0.96
N SER A 33 30.46 -0.76 -1.73
CA SER A 33 29.50 -1.02 -2.80
C SER A 33 30.12 -1.84 -3.94
N LYS A 34 29.31 -2.66 -4.61
CA LYS A 34 29.72 -3.44 -5.82
C LYS A 34 30.93 -4.36 -5.61
N MET A 35 31.15 -4.86 -4.39
CA MET A 35 32.31 -5.69 -4.06
C MET A 35 32.06 -7.19 -4.19
N GLY A 36 30.85 -7.63 -4.53
CA GLY A 36 30.51 -9.05 -4.64
C GLY A 36 30.52 -9.77 -3.30
N ILE A 37 30.18 -9.05 -2.22
CA ILE A 37 30.15 -9.57 -0.86
C ILE A 37 28.90 -10.44 -0.68
N THR A 38 29.07 -11.69 -0.27
CA THR A 38 27.93 -12.60 0.02
C THR A 38 27.56 -12.65 1.50
N THR A 39 28.53 -12.35 2.36
CA THR A 39 28.40 -12.50 3.81
C THR A 39 28.91 -11.23 4.46
N PHE A 40 28.19 -10.73 5.47
CA PHE A 40 28.56 -9.50 6.14
C PHE A 40 30.02 -9.56 6.66
N PRO A 41 30.88 -8.58 6.31
CA PRO A 41 32.29 -8.66 6.62
C PRO A 41 32.55 -8.24 8.07
N ASN A 42 32.54 -9.17 9.02
CA ASN A 42 32.73 -8.88 10.46
C ASN A 42 33.97 -8.03 10.81
N CYS A 43 34.98 -7.95 9.93
CA CYS A 43 36.12 -7.06 10.11
C CYS A 43 35.74 -5.57 10.16
N ILE A 44 34.65 -5.15 9.50
CA ILE A 44 34.20 -3.75 9.50
C ILE A 44 33.65 -3.30 10.85
N LEU A 45 33.29 -4.25 11.73
CA LEU A 45 32.85 -3.96 13.10
C LEU A 45 33.95 -3.31 13.96
N LYS A 46 35.21 -3.33 13.50
CA LYS A 46 36.33 -2.62 14.14
C LYS A 46 36.38 -1.12 13.76
N LEU A 47 35.56 -0.70 12.80
CA LEU A 47 35.47 0.67 12.28
C LEU A 47 34.17 1.32 12.78
N ALA A 48 33.91 1.25 14.09
CA ALA A 48 32.68 1.74 14.72
C ALA A 48 32.52 3.27 14.68
N ASP A 49 33.58 3.98 14.29
CA ASP A 49 33.68 5.43 14.14
C ASP A 49 33.19 5.93 12.76
N VAL A 50 32.60 5.06 11.95
CA VAL A 50 32.01 5.38 10.64
C VAL A 50 30.59 5.93 10.84
N GLU A 51 30.25 6.95 10.06
CA GLU A 51 28.94 7.62 10.08
C GLU A 51 28.08 7.27 8.87
N GLU A 52 28.70 6.93 7.75
CA GLU A 52 27.99 6.47 6.54
C GLU A 52 28.51 5.11 6.09
N LEU A 53 27.63 4.14 5.88
CA LEU A 53 27.97 2.79 5.46
C LEU A 53 27.25 2.43 4.16
N ASP A 54 28.02 2.20 3.11
CA ASP A 54 27.53 1.74 1.81
C ASP A 54 27.90 0.27 1.61
N LEU A 55 26.90 -0.61 1.64
CA LEU A 55 27.02 -2.03 1.27
C LEU A 55 26.15 -2.35 0.05
N SER A 56 25.79 -1.34 -0.74
CA SER A 56 24.89 -1.52 -1.87
C SER A 56 25.49 -2.38 -3.00
N ARG A 57 24.60 -2.96 -3.82
CA ARG A 57 24.97 -3.74 -5.01
C ARG A 57 25.91 -4.91 -4.68
N ASN A 58 25.61 -5.61 -3.59
CA ASN A 58 26.29 -6.82 -3.17
C ASN A 58 25.32 -8.01 -3.23
N MET A 59 25.69 -9.14 -2.64
CA MET A 59 24.87 -10.35 -2.57
C MET A 59 24.60 -10.74 -1.11
N LEU A 60 24.48 -9.75 -0.23
CA LEU A 60 24.21 -9.97 1.19
C LEU A 60 22.83 -10.57 1.37
N LYS A 61 22.75 -11.67 2.13
CA LYS A 61 21.49 -12.32 2.48
C LYS A 61 20.93 -11.89 3.83
N LYS A 62 21.83 -11.55 4.76
CA LYS A 62 21.50 -11.18 6.14
C LYS A 62 22.43 -10.08 6.63
N ILE A 63 21.90 -9.22 7.49
CA ILE A 63 22.69 -8.30 8.30
C ILE A 63 22.75 -8.86 9.74
N PRO A 64 23.95 -8.96 10.36
CA PRO A 64 24.08 -9.51 11.71
C PRO A 64 23.63 -8.50 12.78
N ASN A 65 23.22 -9.00 13.95
CA ASN A 65 22.90 -8.18 15.11
C ASN A 65 24.08 -7.29 15.57
N SER A 66 25.32 -7.66 15.21
CA SER A 66 26.50 -6.85 15.49
C SER A 66 26.51 -5.49 14.79
N ILE A 67 25.57 -5.20 13.87
CA ILE A 67 25.39 -3.87 13.28
C ILE A 67 25.14 -2.79 14.35
N GLN A 68 24.63 -3.16 15.54
CA GLN A 68 24.47 -2.25 16.68
C GLN A 68 25.76 -1.54 17.12
N LYS A 69 26.94 -2.06 16.73
CA LYS A 69 28.23 -1.42 17.05
C LYS A 69 28.46 -0.09 16.33
N PHE A 70 27.72 0.20 15.26
CA PHE A 70 27.85 1.46 14.53
C PHE A 70 26.95 2.54 15.16
N GLU A 71 27.21 2.91 16.41
CA GLU A 71 26.37 3.87 17.17
C GLU A 71 26.29 5.26 16.52
N LYS A 72 27.33 5.65 15.77
CA LYS A 72 27.40 6.94 15.06
C LYS A 72 26.79 6.91 13.66
N LEU A 73 26.20 5.79 13.24
CA LEU A 73 25.72 5.64 11.87
C LEU A 73 24.52 6.55 11.61
N ARG A 74 24.68 7.44 10.63
CA ARG A 74 23.66 8.38 10.13
C ARG A 74 23.10 7.93 8.78
N TRP A 75 23.90 7.26 7.96
CA TRP A 75 23.51 6.84 6.61
C TRP A 75 23.83 5.36 6.40
N LEU A 76 22.82 4.58 6.04
CA LEU A 76 22.97 3.16 5.73
C LEU A 76 22.31 2.82 4.40
N ASP A 77 23.14 2.36 3.45
CA ASP A 77 22.66 1.91 2.16
C ASP A 77 22.97 0.43 1.93
N LEU A 78 21.88 -0.32 1.77
CA LEU A 78 21.83 -1.76 1.53
C LEU A 78 21.13 -2.08 0.21
N HIS A 79 20.93 -1.10 -0.69
CA HIS A 79 20.15 -1.31 -1.91
C HIS A 79 20.76 -2.37 -2.82
N SER A 80 19.93 -3.08 -3.58
CA SER A 80 20.38 -4.12 -4.52
C SER A 80 21.23 -5.20 -3.84
N ASN A 81 20.64 -5.86 -2.85
CA ASN A 81 21.19 -7.04 -2.20
C ASN A 81 20.19 -8.21 -2.29
N GLN A 82 20.39 -9.26 -1.51
CA GLN A 82 19.48 -10.41 -1.43
C GLN A 82 18.93 -10.57 -0.02
N LEU A 83 18.71 -9.45 0.69
CA LEU A 83 18.29 -9.48 2.08
C LEU A 83 16.90 -10.08 2.20
N GLU A 84 16.80 -11.15 2.97
CA GLU A 84 15.54 -11.82 3.30
C GLU A 84 14.98 -11.30 4.63
N ASP A 85 15.85 -10.92 5.56
CA ASP A 85 15.53 -10.45 6.91
C ASP A 85 16.39 -9.28 7.36
N LEU A 86 15.79 -8.39 8.15
CA LEU A 86 16.47 -7.28 8.81
C LEU A 86 16.55 -7.56 10.33
N PRO A 87 17.71 -7.43 10.97
CA PRO A 87 17.87 -7.74 12.38
C PRO A 87 17.17 -6.70 13.25
N LYS A 88 16.63 -7.15 14.40
CA LYS A 88 16.07 -6.28 15.45
C LYS A 88 17.04 -5.20 15.92
N ALA A 89 18.33 -5.52 15.88
CA ALA A 89 19.42 -4.60 16.20
C ALA A 89 19.42 -3.31 15.35
N ILE A 90 18.73 -3.27 14.20
CA ILE A 90 18.62 -2.03 13.41
C ILE A 90 18.02 -0.90 14.24
N GLY A 91 17.06 -1.19 15.13
CA GLY A 91 16.40 -0.18 15.98
C GLY A 91 17.33 0.46 17.02
N THR A 92 18.54 -0.07 17.20
CA THR A 92 19.55 0.52 18.10
C THR A 92 20.27 1.71 17.47
N LEU A 93 20.20 1.87 16.14
CA LEU A 93 20.87 2.93 15.38
C LEU A 93 20.10 4.25 15.48
N GLN A 94 20.01 4.83 16.67
CA GLN A 94 19.16 6.00 16.93
C GLN A 94 19.57 7.26 16.15
N ASN A 95 20.81 7.33 15.67
CA ASN A 95 21.32 8.45 14.85
C ASN A 95 21.02 8.31 13.36
N LEU A 96 20.38 7.20 12.95
CA LEU A 96 20.14 6.92 11.54
C LEU A 96 19.14 7.91 10.94
N PHE A 97 19.62 8.67 9.96
CA PHE A 97 18.88 9.67 9.20
C PHE A 97 18.36 9.11 7.88
N TYR A 98 19.16 8.27 7.22
CA TYR A 98 18.85 7.68 5.93
C TYR A 98 19.02 6.17 5.96
N LEU A 99 17.99 5.45 5.51
CA LEU A 99 17.98 4.00 5.36
C LEU A 99 17.45 3.59 3.99
N ASN A 100 18.30 3.01 3.17
CA ASN A 100 17.91 2.44 1.89
C ASN A 100 18.09 0.93 1.88
N ILE A 101 16.98 0.19 1.76
CA ILE A 101 16.97 -1.27 1.65
C ILE A 101 16.18 -1.69 0.40
N SER A 102 16.11 -0.81 -0.59
CA SER A 102 15.40 -1.09 -1.84
C SER A 102 16.07 -2.20 -2.66
N ASN A 103 15.31 -2.86 -3.53
CA ASN A 103 15.78 -3.96 -4.37
C ASN A 103 16.41 -5.09 -3.54
N ASN A 104 15.60 -5.66 -2.65
CA ASN A 104 15.93 -6.80 -1.80
C ASN A 104 14.78 -7.83 -1.85
N LYS A 105 14.76 -8.80 -0.93
CA LYS A 105 13.74 -9.86 -0.86
C LYS A 105 12.96 -9.81 0.45
N LEU A 106 12.78 -8.60 1.00
CA LEU A 106 12.09 -8.42 2.27
C LEU A 106 10.59 -8.66 2.10
N THR A 107 10.00 -9.37 3.05
CA THR A 107 8.54 -9.45 3.23
C THR A 107 8.14 -8.70 4.50
N THR A 108 6.85 -8.43 4.68
CA THR A 108 6.35 -7.73 5.88
C THR A 108 6.74 -8.42 7.18
N LYS A 109 6.74 -9.77 7.22
CA LYS A 109 7.14 -10.55 8.40
C LYS A 109 8.62 -10.42 8.75
N ASN A 110 9.43 -10.02 7.77
CA ASN A 110 10.87 -9.89 7.89
C ASN A 110 11.31 -8.47 8.29
N LEU A 111 10.38 -7.51 8.34
CA LEU A 111 10.62 -6.18 8.89
C LEU A 111 10.46 -6.21 10.42
N PRO A 112 11.53 -5.92 11.19
CA PRO A 112 11.47 -5.90 12.63
C PRO A 112 10.61 -4.74 13.14
N GLU A 113 9.83 -4.96 14.20
CA GLU A 113 9.05 -3.91 14.85
C GLU A 113 9.95 -2.79 15.36
N GLU A 114 11.18 -3.12 15.74
CA GLU A 114 12.21 -2.21 16.24
C GLU A 114 12.61 -1.11 15.22
N LEU A 115 12.18 -1.20 13.95
CA LEU A 115 12.28 -0.06 13.02
C LEU A 115 11.56 1.18 13.54
N ASN A 116 10.53 1.03 14.36
CA ASN A 116 9.81 2.14 14.99
C ASN A 116 10.66 2.95 15.99
N LEU A 117 11.81 2.42 16.44
CA LEU A 117 12.70 3.07 17.39
C LEU A 117 13.61 4.12 16.73
N LEU A 118 13.68 4.13 15.40
CA LEU A 118 14.54 5.04 14.62
C LEU A 118 13.95 6.45 14.53
N LYS A 119 13.82 7.13 15.67
CA LYS A 119 13.12 8.43 15.78
C LYS A 119 13.70 9.54 14.90
N ASN A 120 14.98 9.48 14.54
CA ASN A 120 15.66 10.46 13.69
C ASN A 120 15.63 10.10 12.19
N LEU A 121 14.91 9.04 11.79
CA LEU A 121 14.89 8.62 10.39
C LEU A 121 14.05 9.57 9.55
N HIS A 122 14.66 10.17 8.53
CA HIS A 122 14.02 11.11 7.63
C HIS A 122 13.69 10.47 6.27
N ILE A 123 14.54 9.55 5.81
CA ILE A 123 14.39 8.92 4.51
C ILE A 123 14.44 7.41 4.68
N LEU A 124 13.37 6.74 4.26
CA LEU A 124 13.25 5.29 4.26
C LEU A 124 12.86 4.79 2.88
N ASN A 125 13.73 3.98 2.26
CA ASN A 125 13.43 3.36 0.98
C ASN A 125 13.34 1.84 1.10
N LEU A 126 12.14 1.32 0.88
CA LEU A 126 11.76 -0.09 0.88
C LEU A 126 11.23 -0.55 -0.49
N GLY A 127 11.40 0.25 -1.55
CA GLY A 127 10.92 -0.11 -2.88
C GLY A 127 11.60 -1.34 -3.47
N LEU A 128 11.02 -1.96 -4.50
CA LEU A 128 11.54 -3.19 -5.13
C LEU A 128 11.78 -4.30 -4.09
N ASN A 129 10.78 -4.60 -3.26
CA ASN A 129 10.80 -5.72 -2.33
C ASN A 129 9.54 -6.58 -2.54
N CYS A 130 9.28 -7.53 -1.64
CA CYS A 130 8.10 -8.39 -1.67
C CYS A 130 7.19 -8.08 -0.47
N LEU A 131 6.96 -6.79 -0.19
CA LEU A 131 6.10 -6.38 0.92
C LEU A 131 4.63 -6.51 0.55
N ASP A 132 3.87 -7.27 1.33
CA ASP A 132 2.41 -7.45 1.13
C ASP A 132 1.61 -6.40 1.91
N SER A 133 2.14 -5.96 3.04
CA SER A 133 1.59 -4.87 3.84
C SER A 133 2.68 -4.10 4.58
N ILE A 134 2.33 -2.90 5.05
CA ILE A 134 3.25 -2.05 5.83
C ILE A 134 2.81 -2.13 7.29
N PRO A 135 3.71 -2.42 8.24
CA PRO A 135 3.34 -2.47 9.65
C PRO A 135 2.93 -1.09 10.13
N THR A 136 1.85 -1.03 10.91
CA THR A 136 1.31 0.22 11.48
C THR A 136 2.33 0.92 12.40
N SER A 137 3.29 0.15 12.94
CA SER A 137 4.40 0.63 13.78
C SER A 137 5.31 1.64 13.08
N LEU A 138 5.39 1.65 11.74
CA LEU A 138 6.12 2.70 11.00
C LEU A 138 5.51 4.09 11.18
N GLY A 139 4.25 4.18 11.59
CA GLY A 139 3.62 5.45 11.97
C GLY A 139 4.23 6.13 13.21
N ALA A 140 5.11 5.45 13.95
CA ALA A 140 5.86 6.05 15.06
C ALA A 140 7.00 6.97 14.60
N LEU A 141 7.42 6.88 13.33
CA LEU A 141 8.53 7.64 12.75
C LEU A 141 8.10 9.07 12.38
N LYS A 142 7.91 9.92 13.39
CA LYS A 142 7.37 11.28 13.22
C LYS A 142 8.23 12.20 12.37
N GLU A 143 9.55 11.97 12.32
CA GLU A 143 10.49 12.77 11.52
C GLU A 143 10.62 12.31 10.06
N LEU A 144 9.91 11.25 9.67
CA LEU A 144 10.01 10.70 8.33
C LEU A 144 9.45 11.69 7.29
N GLN A 145 10.28 12.08 6.34
CA GLN A 145 9.96 13.04 5.28
C GLN A 145 9.75 12.37 3.94
N GLU A 146 10.50 11.31 3.64
CA GLU A 146 10.42 10.58 2.39
C GLU A 146 10.32 9.08 2.62
N ILE A 147 9.30 8.45 2.03
CA ILE A 147 9.14 7.01 2.05
C ILE A 147 8.95 6.45 0.63
N GLY A 148 9.83 5.51 0.28
CA GLY A 148 9.80 4.78 -0.98
C GLY A 148 9.27 3.36 -0.78
N LEU A 149 8.16 3.05 -1.44
CA LEU A 149 7.42 1.77 -1.37
C LEU A 149 7.08 1.23 -2.76
N PHE A 150 7.60 1.86 -3.82
CA PHE A 150 7.35 1.47 -5.20
C PHE A 150 7.74 0.02 -5.46
N ASP A 151 7.07 -0.65 -6.39
CA ASP A 151 7.36 -2.04 -6.76
C ASP A 151 7.38 -3.00 -5.57
N ASN A 152 6.22 -3.11 -4.91
CA ASN A 152 5.95 -4.11 -3.90
C ASN A 152 4.60 -4.79 -4.20
N SER A 153 4.13 -5.65 -3.29
CA SER A 153 2.85 -6.34 -3.37
C SER A 153 1.79 -5.67 -2.47
N LEU A 154 1.89 -4.36 -2.25
CA LEU A 154 1.02 -3.66 -1.31
C LEU A 154 -0.40 -3.51 -1.85
N THR A 155 -1.38 -3.92 -1.05
CA THR A 155 -2.80 -3.72 -1.33
C THR A 155 -3.38 -2.51 -0.63
N THR A 156 -2.77 -2.09 0.49
CA THR A 156 -3.20 -0.92 1.27
C THR A 156 -1.99 -0.25 1.91
N ILE A 157 -2.12 1.04 2.17
CA ILE A 157 -1.18 1.80 2.99
C ILE A 157 -1.91 2.17 4.28
N PRO A 158 -1.38 1.83 5.47
CA PRO A 158 -2.04 2.14 6.73
C PRO A 158 -2.15 3.65 6.93
N ASN A 159 -3.27 4.10 7.49
CA ASN A 159 -3.51 5.52 7.81
C ASN A 159 -2.43 6.11 8.71
N SER A 160 -1.77 5.28 9.54
CA SER A 160 -0.66 5.72 10.40
C SER A 160 0.55 6.22 9.60
N VAL A 161 0.82 5.66 8.43
CA VAL A 161 1.91 6.11 7.52
C VAL A 161 1.43 7.26 6.65
N LYS A 162 0.17 7.24 6.20
CA LYS A 162 -0.43 8.33 5.42
C LYS A 162 -0.53 9.64 6.20
N ASN A 163 -0.78 9.57 7.51
CA ASN A 163 -0.97 10.72 8.39
C ASN A 163 0.31 11.11 9.16
N LEU A 164 1.49 10.73 8.67
CA LEU A 164 2.76 11.16 9.26
C LEU A 164 2.91 12.69 9.13
N PRO A 165 3.26 13.41 10.22
CA PRO A 165 3.14 14.86 10.26
C PRO A 165 4.14 15.58 9.34
N ASN A 166 5.33 14.99 9.13
CA ASN A 166 6.42 15.59 8.36
C ASN A 166 6.62 14.97 6.97
N LEU A 167 5.71 14.08 6.54
CA LEU A 167 5.86 13.34 5.29
C LEU A 167 5.62 14.24 4.08
N LYS A 168 6.65 14.43 3.27
CA LYS A 168 6.64 15.27 2.06
C LYS A 168 6.49 14.45 0.80
N LYS A 169 7.07 13.24 0.77
CA LYS A 169 7.05 12.36 -0.41
C LYS A 169 6.72 10.93 -0.01
N LEU A 170 5.67 10.40 -0.62
CA LEU A 170 5.25 9.01 -0.54
C LEU A 170 5.21 8.46 -1.96
N ASN A 171 6.17 7.61 -2.31
CA ASN A 171 6.14 6.90 -3.58
C ASN A 171 5.67 5.47 -3.34
N ALA A 172 4.48 5.13 -3.82
CA ALA A 172 3.93 3.78 -3.74
C ALA A 172 3.56 3.22 -5.12
N ASP A 173 4.18 3.72 -6.18
CA ASP A 173 3.87 3.34 -7.56
C ASP A 173 4.11 1.84 -7.79
N ARG A 174 3.44 1.26 -8.81
CA ARG A 174 3.58 -0.16 -9.17
C ARG A 174 3.31 -1.12 -7.99
N ASN A 175 2.26 -0.84 -7.22
CA ASN A 175 1.69 -1.76 -6.24
C ASN A 175 0.27 -2.16 -6.66
N PRO A 176 -0.19 -3.39 -6.34
CA PRO A 176 -1.53 -3.87 -6.64
C PRO A 176 -2.57 -3.26 -5.68
N PHE A 177 -2.67 -1.93 -5.65
CA PHE A 177 -3.77 -1.28 -4.96
C PHE A 177 -5.08 -1.69 -5.64
N PRO A 178 -6.12 -2.06 -4.88
CA PRO A 178 -7.42 -2.30 -5.47
C PRO A 178 -7.81 -1.02 -6.18
N ASP A 179 -8.13 -1.15 -7.48
CA ASP A 179 -8.76 -0.05 -8.20
C ASP A 179 -9.93 0.40 -7.34
N LEU A 180 -9.92 1.68 -6.98
CA LEU A 180 -11.08 2.35 -6.43
C LEU A 180 -12.12 2.43 -7.57
N ILE A 181 -12.62 1.29 -8.01
CA ILE A 181 -13.96 1.21 -8.57
C ILE A 181 -14.82 1.50 -7.36
N GLU A 182 -15.06 2.79 -7.17
CA GLU A 182 -16.08 3.32 -6.31
C GLU A 182 -17.29 2.40 -6.49
N LYS A 183 -17.57 1.58 -5.48
CA LYS A 183 -18.93 1.18 -5.23
C LYS A 183 -19.62 2.50 -4.88
N GLU A 184 -20.02 3.23 -5.92
CA GLU A 184 -21.24 4.01 -5.87
C GLU A 184 -22.32 2.99 -5.52
N GLU A 185 -22.43 2.66 -4.24
CA GLU A 185 -23.70 2.24 -3.69
C GLU A 185 -24.59 3.43 -3.99
N TYR A 186 -25.32 3.33 -5.11
CA TYR A 186 -26.54 4.06 -5.32
C TYR A 186 -27.33 3.87 -4.03
N ALA A 187 -27.25 4.85 -3.13
CA ALA A 187 -28.12 4.94 -1.99
C ALA A 187 -29.51 5.13 -2.59
N ASP A 188 -30.19 4.00 -2.78
CA ASP A 188 -31.58 3.95 -3.20
C ASP A 188 -32.33 4.73 -2.12
N SER A 189 -32.56 6.02 -2.37
CA SER A 189 -33.15 6.96 -1.42
C SER A 189 -34.63 6.65 -1.17
N ILE A 190 -35.13 5.56 -1.76
CA ILE A 190 -36.45 5.03 -1.54
C ILE A 190 -36.41 4.22 -0.25
N LYS A 191 -36.91 4.82 0.85
CA LYS A 191 -37.39 4.07 2.02
C LYS A 191 -38.51 3.14 1.54
N ARG A 192 -38.18 1.90 1.18
CA ARG A 192 -39.17 0.86 0.94
C ARG A 192 -39.87 0.61 2.26
N VAL A 193 -41.14 1.00 2.34
CA VAL A 193 -41.98 0.74 3.51
C VAL A 193 -42.15 -0.78 3.58
N GLU A 194 -41.51 -1.43 4.55
CA GLU A 194 -41.43 -2.89 4.65
C GLU A 194 -42.77 -3.58 4.97
N THR A 195 -43.88 -2.85 5.04
CA THR A 195 -45.17 -3.47 5.36
C THR A 195 -46.33 -2.66 4.79
N LEU A 196 -46.88 -3.14 3.67
CA LEU A 196 -48.16 -2.71 3.14
C LEU A 196 -49.22 -3.73 3.55
N TYR A 197 -50.22 -3.29 4.30
CA TYR A 197 -51.39 -4.11 4.63
C TYR A 197 -52.51 -3.78 3.64
N LEU A 198 -53.00 -4.79 2.92
CA LEU A 198 -54.23 -4.70 2.13
C LEU A 198 -55.43 -4.73 3.09
N VAL A 199 -56.12 -3.61 3.22
CA VAL A 199 -57.34 -3.47 4.04
C VAL A 199 -58.55 -3.42 3.11
N GLN A 200 -59.60 -4.18 3.42
CA GLN A 200 -60.85 -4.13 2.65
C GLN A 200 -61.66 -2.89 3.06
N GLU A 201 -62.41 -2.29 2.13
CA GLU A 201 -63.18 -1.06 2.38
C GLU A 201 -64.16 -1.18 3.55
N LYS A 202 -64.67 -2.39 3.80
CA LYS A 202 -65.57 -2.73 4.90
C LYS A 202 -64.94 -2.60 6.29
N ASP A 203 -63.61 -2.69 6.37
CA ASP A 203 -62.84 -2.66 7.62
C ASP A 203 -62.33 -1.24 7.96
N LEU A 204 -62.65 -0.25 7.12
CA LEU A 204 -62.31 1.15 7.32
C LEU A 204 -63.49 1.93 7.92
N CYS A 205 -63.21 2.77 8.93
CA CYS A 205 -64.23 3.72 9.41
C CYS A 205 -64.49 4.80 8.35
N SER A 206 -65.65 5.48 8.44
CA SER A 206 -66.10 6.48 7.47
C SER A 206 -65.13 7.66 7.27
N SER A 207 -64.32 7.98 8.28
CA SER A 207 -63.26 8.99 8.18
C SER A 207 -62.07 8.49 7.37
N CYS A 208 -61.56 7.29 7.67
CA CYS A 208 -60.42 6.69 6.97
C CYS A 208 -60.75 6.34 5.51
N LEU A 209 -61.98 5.91 5.22
CA LEU A 209 -62.44 5.64 3.86
C LEU A 209 -62.37 6.89 2.98
N LYS A 210 -62.80 8.05 3.50
CA LYS A 210 -62.72 9.33 2.78
C LYS A 210 -61.27 9.75 2.49
N VAL A 211 -60.36 9.54 3.44
CA VAL A 211 -58.94 9.84 3.25
C VAL A 211 -58.34 8.94 2.17
N CYS A 212 -58.62 7.62 2.21
CA CYS A 212 -58.14 6.68 1.19
C CYS A 212 -58.70 7.00 -0.21
N GLN A 213 -59.98 7.36 -0.31
CA GLN A 213 -60.59 7.75 -1.59
C GLN A 213 -59.95 9.04 -2.14
N GLY A 214 -59.71 10.03 -1.28
CA GLY A 214 -59.04 11.28 -1.67
C GLY A 214 -57.61 11.09 -2.19
N GLU A 215 -56.83 10.21 -1.57
CA GLU A 215 -55.47 9.87 -2.05
C GLU A 215 -55.51 9.04 -3.35
N LYS A 216 -56.47 8.12 -3.48
CA LYS A 216 -56.70 7.35 -4.72
C LYS A 216 -57.04 8.26 -5.90
N ASP A 217 -57.86 9.29 -5.67
CA ASP A 217 -58.23 10.29 -6.67
C ASP A 217 -57.08 11.23 -7.05
N LYS A 218 -56.14 11.50 -6.14
CA LYS A 218 -54.90 12.23 -6.47
C LYS A 218 -53.99 11.38 -7.34
N LEU A 219 -53.87 10.09 -7.03
CA LEU A 219 -53.04 9.15 -7.78
C LEU A 219 -53.57 8.92 -9.21
N SER A 220 -54.90 8.84 -9.37
CA SER A 220 -55.53 8.70 -10.69
C SER A 220 -55.33 9.93 -11.56
N LYS A 221 -55.31 11.14 -10.98
CA LYS A 221 -54.98 12.38 -11.68
C LYS A 221 -53.54 12.41 -12.17
N LEU A 222 -52.57 11.97 -11.35
CA LEU A 222 -51.16 11.84 -11.73
C LEU A 222 -50.95 10.84 -12.88
N ASN A 223 -51.73 9.75 -12.92
CA ASN A 223 -51.65 8.76 -14.00
C ASN A 223 -52.37 9.19 -15.29
N SER A 224 -53.27 10.18 -15.24
CA SER A 224 -53.92 10.74 -16.43
C SER A 224 -53.05 11.74 -17.20
N GLU A 225 -51.96 12.23 -16.61
CA GLU A 225 -50.92 13.00 -17.30
C GLU A 225 -49.87 12.06 -17.91
N THR A 226 -50.20 11.41 -19.04
CA THR A 226 -49.18 10.78 -19.89
C THR A 226 -48.45 11.82 -20.74
N PRO A 227 -47.17 11.60 -21.05
CA PRO A 227 -46.23 12.65 -21.48
C PRO A 227 -46.57 13.20 -22.87
N SER A 228 -46.66 14.53 -22.98
CA SER A 228 -46.67 15.20 -24.28
C SER A 228 -45.37 14.91 -25.04
N SER A 229 -45.53 14.48 -26.30
CA SER A 229 -44.53 14.26 -27.34
C SER A 229 -43.19 15.01 -27.20
N SER A 230 -42.06 14.29 -27.12
CA SER A 230 -41.01 14.32 -28.15
C SER A 230 -39.73 13.59 -27.72
N LYS A 231 -39.11 12.94 -28.71
CA LYS A 231 -37.81 12.25 -28.72
C LYS A 231 -37.82 10.83 -28.14
N GLN A 232 -38.15 9.87 -29.01
CA GLN A 232 -37.47 8.57 -29.01
C GLN A 232 -35.97 8.82 -28.85
N ARG A 233 -35.40 8.46 -27.68
CA ARG A 233 -33.95 8.30 -27.59
C ARG A 233 -33.62 6.97 -28.28
N SER A 234 -33.30 7.04 -29.57
CA SER A 234 -32.62 5.92 -30.21
C SER A 234 -31.23 5.81 -29.61
N PHE A 235 -30.88 4.66 -29.04
CA PHE A 235 -29.53 4.33 -28.60
C PHE A 235 -28.85 3.50 -29.69
N PRO A 236 -28.10 4.11 -30.63
CA PRO A 236 -27.62 3.42 -31.82
C PRO A 236 -26.46 2.45 -31.54
N LEU A 237 -25.94 2.44 -30.31
CA LEU A 237 -24.77 1.65 -29.89
C LEU A 237 -25.12 0.34 -29.16
N LEU A 238 -26.41 0.04 -28.95
CA LEU A 238 -26.86 -1.19 -28.26
C LEU A 238 -27.37 -2.28 -29.21
N LEU A 239 -27.17 -2.14 -30.51
CA LEU A 239 -27.48 -3.16 -31.50
C LEU A 239 -26.22 -3.93 -31.87
N THR A 240 -25.81 -4.87 -31.00
CA THR A 240 -25.00 -5.99 -31.44
C THR A 240 -25.93 -7.03 -32.09
N PRO A 241 -25.54 -7.67 -33.22
CA PRO A 241 -26.47 -8.48 -34.03
C PRO A 241 -27.01 -9.76 -33.38
N ASN A 242 -26.65 -10.06 -32.13
CA ASN A 242 -26.88 -11.37 -31.50
C ASN A 242 -27.67 -11.31 -30.19
N SER A 243 -28.39 -10.22 -29.92
CA SER A 243 -29.20 -10.11 -28.70
C SER A 243 -30.60 -10.69 -28.93
N THR A 244 -30.81 -11.92 -28.47
CA THR A 244 -32.09 -12.66 -28.44
C THR A 244 -33.16 -12.04 -27.52
N ALA A 245 -32.98 -10.78 -27.11
CA ALA A 245 -33.83 -10.10 -26.13
C ALA A 245 -35.21 -9.69 -26.68
N ARG A 246 -35.47 -9.85 -27.99
CA ARG A 246 -36.81 -9.64 -28.55
C ARG A 246 -37.75 -10.83 -28.35
N ASP A 247 -37.22 -12.04 -28.24
CA ASP A 247 -38.05 -13.25 -28.31
C ASP A 247 -38.67 -13.64 -26.95
N ASN A 248 -38.26 -13.02 -25.85
CA ASN A 248 -38.73 -13.36 -24.50
C ASN A 248 -39.75 -12.37 -23.89
N GLN A 249 -40.22 -11.37 -24.64
CA GLN A 249 -41.22 -10.43 -24.10
C GLN A 249 -42.62 -11.03 -23.93
N GLU A 250 -42.95 -12.09 -24.66
CA GLU A 250 -44.25 -12.75 -24.56
C GLU A 250 -44.30 -13.78 -23.41
N GLU A 251 -43.20 -14.48 -23.13
CA GLU A 251 -43.13 -15.45 -22.02
C GLU A 251 -43.30 -14.81 -20.64
N TRP A 252 -42.89 -13.55 -20.47
CA TRP A 252 -42.94 -12.86 -19.18
C TRP A 252 -44.35 -12.36 -18.82
N ARG A 253 -45.31 -12.41 -19.73
CA ARG A 253 -46.69 -11.97 -19.49
C ARG A 253 -47.61 -13.07 -18.93
N LEU A 254 -47.14 -14.32 -18.87
CA LEU A 254 -47.98 -15.48 -18.56
C LEU A 254 -47.55 -16.26 -17.29
N LYS A 255 -46.82 -15.64 -16.36
CA LYS A 255 -46.60 -16.17 -15.01
C LYS A 255 -47.13 -15.24 -13.94
#